data_AF-A0A4S2LAW4-F1
#
_entry.id   AF-A0A4S2LAW4-F1
#
_cell.length_a   1.000
_cell.length_b   1.000
_cell.length_c   1.000
_cell.angle_alpha   90.00
_cell.angle_beta   90.00
_cell.angle_gamma   90.00
#
_symmetry.space_group_name_H-M   'P 1'
#
loop_
_entity.id
_entity.type
_entity.pdbx_description
1 polymer ?
#
loop_
_entity_poly.entity_id
_entity_poly.type
_entity_poly.pdbx_seq_one_letter_code
_entity_poly.pdbx_strand_id
1 'polypeptide(L)'
;MYGSQANCDDDQKLLVAYERWNGQVKQTVPAEQLLVYDVRQRWEPLGKVLKVPIPNEPFPCIDERKVMLALKNKVCRLLGQYFNILLSLLLALRPAMHFSGNGFHFY
;
A
#
# COMPACT_ATOMS: atom_id res chain seq x y z
N MET A 1 -6.23 -14.75 -10.50
CA MET A 1 -6.27 -14.88 -9.02
C MET A 1 -7.24 -13.90 -8.38
N TYR A 2 -7.49 -12.74 -8.99
CA TYR A 2 -8.84 -12.21 -9.14
C TYR A 2 -8.95 -11.78 -10.60
N GLY A 3 -9.96 -12.25 -11.33
CA GLY A 3 -10.27 -11.70 -12.65
C GLY A 3 -10.63 -10.22 -12.47
N SER A 4 -10.68 -9.43 -13.55
CA SER A 4 -10.98 -7.99 -13.52
C SER A 4 -12.33 -7.59 -12.88
N GLN A 5 -13.08 -8.55 -12.32
CA GLN A 5 -14.42 -8.41 -11.76
C GLN A 5 -14.49 -8.53 -10.22
N ALA A 6 -13.37 -8.68 -9.53
CA ALA A 6 -13.40 -8.69 -8.07
C ALA A 6 -13.73 -7.30 -7.52
N ASN A 7 -14.89 -7.17 -6.88
CA ASN A 7 -15.26 -5.97 -6.14
C ASN A 7 -14.40 -5.92 -4.85
N CYS A 8 -13.41 -5.05 -4.82
CA CYS A 8 -12.49 -4.89 -3.68
C CYS A 8 -13.06 -4.06 -2.52
N ASP A 9 -14.29 -3.56 -2.64
CA ASP A 9 -14.93 -2.69 -1.64
C ASP A 9 -15.83 -3.47 -0.65
N ASP A 10 -15.94 -4.80 -0.82
CA ASP A 10 -16.79 -5.67 0.01
C ASP A 10 -15.94 -6.72 0.74
N ASP A 11 -15.55 -6.39 1.97
CA ASP A 11 -14.71 -7.24 2.83
C ASP A 11 -15.28 -8.65 3.01
N GLN A 12 -16.60 -8.77 3.15
CA GLN A 12 -17.24 -10.07 3.36
C GLN A 12 -17.13 -10.95 2.11
N LYS A 13 -17.29 -10.38 0.92
CA LYS A 13 -17.09 -11.12 -0.34
C LYS A 13 -15.63 -11.55 -0.52
N LEU A 14 -14.67 -10.70 -0.12
CA LEU A 14 -13.24 -11.03 -0.19
C LEU A 14 -12.88 -12.18 0.76
N LEU A 15 -13.40 -12.18 1.98
CA LEU A 15 -13.19 -13.27 2.95
C LEU A 15 -13.73 -14.61 2.42
N VAL A 16 -14.98 -14.62 1.93
CA VAL A 16 -15.59 -15.83 1.35
C VAL A 16 -14.79 -16.34 0.15
N ALA A 17 -14.30 -15.44 -0.71
CA ALA A 17 -13.48 -15.81 -1.85
C ALA A 17 -12.12 -16.39 -1.42
N TYR A 18 -11.47 -15.80 -0.42
CA TYR A 18 -10.22 -16.28 0.15
C TYR A 18 -10.36 -17.69 0.74
N GLU A 19 -11.39 -17.93 1.55
CA GLU A 19 -11.67 -19.24 2.14
C GLU A 19 -11.98 -20.29 1.06
N ARG A 20 -12.81 -19.93 0.07
CA ARG A 20 -13.14 -20.81 -1.06
C ARG A 20 -11.89 -21.23 -1.82
N TRP A 21 -11.03 -20.27 -2.17
CA TRP A 21 -9.79 -20.54 -2.89
C TRP A 21 -8.86 -21.46 -2.10
N ASN A 22 -8.63 -21.15 -0.82
CA ASN A 22 -7.79 -21.99 0.04
C ASN A 22 -8.36 -23.41 0.20
N GLY A 23 -9.68 -23.55 0.28
CA GLY A 23 -10.35 -24.85 0.28
C GLY A 23 -10.12 -25.63 -1.01
N GLN A 24 -10.27 -24.97 -2.16
CA GLN A 24 -10.02 -25.57 -3.47
C GLN A 24 -8.57 -26.05 -3.62
N VAL A 25 -7.59 -25.23 -3.22
CA VAL A 25 -6.17 -25.62 -3.26
C VAL A 25 -5.92 -26.85 -2.39
N LYS A 26 -6.46 -26.89 -1.17
CA LYS A 26 -6.32 -28.03 -0.25
C LYS A 26 -6.98 -29.31 -0.76
N GLN A 27 -8.05 -29.20 -1.54
CA GLN A 27 -8.73 -30.36 -2.13
C GLN A 27 -8.05 -30.86 -3.41
N THR A 28 -7.40 -29.95 -4.15
CA THR A 28 -6.82 -30.28 -5.47
C THR A 28 -5.39 -30.80 -5.37
N VAL A 29 -4.61 -30.29 -4.42
CA VAL A 29 -3.20 -30.68 -4.25
C VAL A 29 -3.09 -31.85 -3.26
N PRO A 30 -2.39 -32.95 -3.60
CA PRO A 30 -2.13 -34.04 -2.66
C PRO A 30 -1.50 -33.54 -1.36
N ALA A 31 -1.96 -34.06 -0.22
CA ALA A 31 -1.53 -33.59 1.10
C ALA A 31 0.00 -33.72 1.32
N GLU A 32 0.63 -34.74 0.73
CA GLU A 32 2.08 -34.95 0.77
C GLU A 32 2.90 -33.91 -0.01
N GLN A 33 2.26 -33.16 -0.92
CA GLN A 33 2.89 -32.10 -1.72
C GLN A 33 2.46 -30.70 -1.25
N LEU A 34 1.56 -30.61 -0.27
CA LEU A 34 0.99 -29.35 0.21
C LEU A 34 1.50 -29.00 1.61
N LEU A 35 2.22 -27.88 1.70
CA LEU A 35 2.54 -27.26 2.98
C LEU A 35 1.61 -26.05 3.23
N VAL A 36 0.76 -26.15 4.24
CA VAL A 36 0.03 -25.00 4.78
C VAL A 36 0.96 -24.26 5.75
N TYR A 37 1.63 -23.22 5.25
CA TYR A 37 2.68 -22.51 5.97
C TYR A 37 2.18 -21.21 6.62
N ASP A 38 2.50 -21.01 7.90
CA ASP A 38 2.34 -19.72 8.57
C ASP A 38 3.68 -18.98 8.60
N VAL A 39 3.73 -17.80 7.98
CA VAL A 39 4.94 -16.98 7.85
C VAL A 39 5.61 -16.67 9.22
N ARG A 40 4.84 -16.68 10.32
CA ARG A 40 5.36 -16.49 11.68
C ARG A 40 6.27 -17.62 12.14
N GLN A 41 6.16 -18.80 11.53
CA GLN A 41 6.96 -19.99 11.84
C GLN A 41 8.38 -19.94 11.23
N ARG A 42 8.67 -18.97 10.36
CA ARG A 42 10.01 -18.75 9.77
C ARG A 42 10.54 -20.00 9.05
N TRP A 43 11.85 -20.21 9.05
CA TRP A 43 12.51 -21.26 8.25
C TRP A 43 12.12 -22.70 8.59
N GLU A 44 11.64 -22.97 9.80
CA GLU A 44 11.54 -24.32 10.34
C GLU A 44 10.60 -25.25 9.54
N PRO A 45 9.37 -24.87 9.18
CA PRO A 45 8.47 -25.74 8.41
C PRO A 45 8.95 -25.91 6.97
N LEU A 46 9.55 -24.87 6.38
CA LEU A 46 10.06 -24.90 5.01
C LEU A 46 11.25 -25.85 4.89
N GLY A 47 12.22 -25.77 5.80
CA GLY A 47 13.38 -26.67 5.82
C GLY A 47 12.97 -28.14 5.94
N LYS A 48 11.98 -28.43 6.80
CA LYS A 48 11.46 -29.79 7.02
C LYS A 48 10.80 -30.38 5.77
N VAL A 49 9.96 -29.61 5.08
CA VAL A 49 9.27 -30.08 3.87
C VAL A 49 10.22 -30.19 2.67
N LEU A 50 11.07 -29.18 2.48
CA LEU A 50 12.01 -29.13 1.36
C LEU A 50 13.24 -30.02 1.57
N LYS A 51 13.43 -30.58 2.77
CA LYS A 51 14.60 -31.39 3.17
C LYS A 51 15.93 -30.67 2.94
N VAL A 52 15.94 -29.36 3.15
CA VAL A 52 17.12 -28.49 3.04
C VAL A 52 17.55 -28.01 4.42
N PRO A 53 18.86 -27.77 4.64
CA PRO A 53 19.31 -27.18 5.89
C PRO A 53 18.73 -25.77 6.07
N ILE A 54 18.41 -25.42 7.32
CA ILE A 54 17.99 -24.07 7.68
C ILE A 54 19.20 -23.14 7.53
N PRO A 55 19.08 -22.04 6.77
CA PRO A 55 20.20 -21.12 6.60
C PRO A 55 20.47 -20.35 7.91
N ASN A 56 21.72 -19.94 8.12
CA ASN A 56 22.12 -19.17 9.30
C ASN A 56 21.79 -17.66 9.19
N GLU A 57 20.86 -17.31 8.30
CA GLU A 57 20.46 -15.94 8.03
C GLU A 57 19.05 -15.66 8.59
N PRO A 58 18.77 -14.42 9.01
CA PRO A 58 17.44 -14.07 9.50
C PRO A 58 16.40 -14.25 8.39
N PHE A 59 15.24 -14.82 8.73
CA PHE A 59 14.13 -14.93 7.78
C PHE A 59 13.73 -13.54 7.24
N PRO A 60 13.64 -13.35 5.91
CA PRO A 60 13.40 -12.06 5.31
C PRO A 60 12.01 -11.52 5.63
N CYS A 61 11.93 -10.27 6.08
CA CYS A 61 10.69 -9.52 6.32
C CYS A 61 10.64 -8.28 5.40
N ILE A 62 10.60 -8.50 4.08
CA ILE A 62 10.69 -7.42 3.08
C ILE A 62 9.37 -6.65 2.89
N ASP A 63 8.23 -7.32 3.08
CA ASP A 63 6.89 -6.75 2.87
C ASP A 63 6.23 -6.27 4.16
N GLU A 64 6.99 -5.58 5.01
CA GLU A 64 6.40 -5.01 6.23
C GLU A 64 5.46 -3.86 5.90
N ARG A 65 4.22 -3.95 6.38
CA ARG A 65 3.21 -2.88 6.27
C ARG A 65 3.75 -1.51 6.69
N LYS A 66 4.67 -1.46 7.65
CA LYS A 66 5.32 -0.21 8.11
C LYS A 66 6.11 0.49 7.01
N VAL A 67 6.84 -0.26 6.18
CA VAL A 67 7.62 0.28 5.06
C VAL A 67 6.68 0.90 4.02
N MET A 68 5.60 0.18 3.67
CA MET A 68 4.59 0.67 2.74
C MET A 68 3.84 1.91 3.25
N LEU A 69 3.46 1.92 4.53
CA LEU A 69 2.80 3.05 5.17
C LEU A 69 3.72 4.28 5.25
N ALA A 70 5.01 4.09 5.53
CA ALA A 70 5.99 5.17 5.56
C ALA A 70 6.16 5.81 4.17
N LEU A 71 6.15 5.02 3.10
CA LEU A 71 6.21 5.53 1.72
C LEU A 71 4.95 6.33 1.37
N LYS A 72 3.76 5.78 1.64
CA LYS A 72 2.48 6.47 1.43
C LYS A 72 2.44 7.82 2.14
N ASN A 73 2.85 7.87 3.41
CA ASN A 73 2.85 9.10 4.20
C ASN A 73 3.83 10.15 3.66
N LYS A 74 5.01 9.73 3.18
CA LYS A 74 5.99 10.64 2.55
C LYS A 74 5.41 11.26 1.28
N VAL A 75 4.82 10.45 0.41
CA VAL A 75 4.25 10.90 -0.87
C VAL A 75 3.09 11.87 -0.65
N CYS A 76 2.11 11.52 0.20
CA CYS A 76 0.98 12.40 0.51
C CYS A 76 1.44 13.75 1.09
N ARG A 77 2.46 13.73 1.95
CA ARG A 77 3.01 14.96 2.54
C ARG A 77 3.66 15.86 1.48
N LEU A 78 4.48 15.29 0.60
CA LEU A 78 5.14 16.03 -0.48
C LEU A 78 4.11 16.65 -1.44
N LEU A 79 3.13 15.85 -1.91
CA LEU A 79 2.08 16.33 -2.81
C LEU A 79 1.26 17.47 -2.19
N GLY A 80 0.87 17.33 -0.91
CA GLY A 80 0.18 18.40 -0.19
C GLY A 80 1.03 19.66 -0.04
N GLN A 81 2.33 19.52 0.21
CA GLN A 81 3.25 20.64 0.31
C GLN A 81 3.39 21.39 -1.02
N TYR A 82 3.51 20.67 -2.14
CA TYR A 82 3.55 21.28 -3.47
C TYR A 82 2.24 22.02 -3.80
N PHE A 83 1.09 21.42 -3.47
CA PHE A 83 -0.21 22.07 -3.65
C PHE A 83 -0.31 23.37 -2.84
N ASN A 84 0.12 23.35 -1.58
CA ASN A 84 0.09 24.53 -0.70
C ASN A 84 1.03 25.65 -1.19
N ILE A 85 2.23 25.30 -1.65
CA ILE A 85 3.19 26.27 -2.22
C ILE A 85 2.65 26.85 -3.53
N LEU A 86 2.09 26.02 -4.40
CA LEU A 86 1.48 26.49 -5.64
C LEU A 86 0.30 27.43 -5.36
N LEU A 87 -0.57 27.06 -4.41
CA LEU A 87 -1.71 27.88 -3.99
C LEU A 87 -1.25 29.23 -3.41
N SER A 88 -0.21 29.25 -2.58
CA SER A 88 0.31 30.50 -2.01
C SER A 88 0.93 31.40 -3.08
N LEU A 89 1.67 30.84 -4.05
CA LEU A 89 2.20 31.57 -5.19
C LEU A 89 1.08 32.15 -6.07
N LEU A 90 0.04 31.37 -6.36
CA LEU A 90 -1.13 31.85 -7.12
C LEU A 90 -1.87 32.99 -6.41
N LEU A 91 -2.02 32.91 -5.08
CA LEU A 91 -2.61 33.98 -4.28
C LEU A 91 -1.73 35.23 -4.23
N ALA A 92 -0.40 35.06 -4.17
CA ALA A 92 0.57 36.15 -4.17
C ALA A 92 0.69 36.86 -5.53
N LEU A 93 0.37 36.18 -6.64
CA LEU A 93 0.33 36.77 -7.99
C LEU A 93 -0.98 37.53 -8.28
N ARG A 94 -2.00 37.39 -7.43
CA ARG A 94 -3.33 38.03 -7.59
C ARG A 94 -3.35 39.57 -7.49
N PRO A 95 -2.52 40.28 -6.70
CA PRO A 95 -2.67 41.73 -6.51
C PRO A 95 -1.90 42.62 -7.51
N ALA A 96 -1.43 42.10 -8.65
CA ALA A 96 -0.74 42.92 -9.66
C ALA A 96 -1.63 43.39 -10.85
N MET A 97 -2.89 42.93 -10.95
CA MET A 97 -3.79 43.26 -12.08
C MET A 97 -4.90 44.27 -11.76
N HIS A 98 -4.92 44.86 -10.57
CA HIS A 98 -5.95 45.84 -10.19
C HIS A 98 -5.34 47.06 -9.47
N PHE A 99 -4.44 47.78 -10.16
CA PHE A 99 -4.05 49.12 -9.74
C PHE A 99 -3.89 50.04 -10.96
N SER A 100 -5.01 50.60 -11.41
CA SER A 100 -5.04 51.85 -12.18
C SER A 100 -6.41 52.49 -12.03
N GLY A 101 -6.45 53.73 -11.50
CA GLY A 101 -7.61 54.61 -11.60
C GLY A 101 -8.04 55.31 -10.31
N ASN A 102 -7.51 56.52 -10.14
CA ASN A 102 -8.16 57.71 -9.56
C ASN A 102 -8.08 57.99 -8.04
N GLY A 103 -7.16 58.92 -7.71
CA GLY A 103 -7.50 60.18 -7.05
C GLY A 103 -7.80 60.16 -5.54
N PHE A 104 -6.76 60.27 -4.72
CA PHE A 104 -6.92 60.70 -3.33
C PHE A 104 -6.64 62.21 -3.24
N HIS A 105 -7.71 63.00 -3.09
CA HIS A 105 -7.65 64.40 -2.70
C HIS A 105 -7.20 64.49 -1.23
N PHE A 106 -6.09 65.20 -0.99
CA PHE A 106 -5.75 65.72 0.33
C PHE A 106 -6.48 67.05 0.50
N TYR A 107 -7.22 67.19 1.60
CA TYR A 107 -7.68 68.49 2.11
C TYR A 107 -6.54 69.18 2.85
#